data_AF-A0A1S8MZC7-F1
#
_entry.id   AF-A0A1S8MZC7-F1
#
_cell.length_a   1.000
_cell.length_b   1.000
_cell.length_c   1.000
_cell.angle_alpha   90.00
_cell.angle_beta   90.00
_cell.angle_gamma   90.00
#
_symmetry.space_group_name_H-M   'P 1'
#
loop_
_entity.id
_entity.type
_entity.pdbx_description
1 polymer ?
#
loop_
_entity_poly.entity_id
_entity_poly.type
_entity_poly.pdbx_seq_one_letter_code
_entity_poly.pdbx_strand_id
1 'polypeptide(L)'
;MVTKDKMLNLSAEKDYATDTNDTELLEEANGKLYNIKKQYINRAKTIVTDQNPYKEYLIENLEYIKSQLAVNVIVRTTEEAVKVLKEKVDMRLIFGIDNQYTEVFESELFFKEEYYEGIEATQEEAEISVSNLINKKDGFIKINYSIEENKGLGMWMYRLSIYTAKLSGYIAKDSDTGRQRYFLKSNSNLDDYSYDVYFDIIEIYEICNKCENQYLAIKQLCELLNIQIQYEIDQENKYKNNLQILQENKLLKQSYPILNECLKHHSELLEIVNMEGKKYINYSSNSYKGENIFTFSNEFIGSMAVKENKDDTKIKYGKGTVNPKLTLFCLFGLLHKIPFEELPKKHRHKTFGYNRKENYYIVPQYTESVLLEAQNRVRKLKEAKVKPTKFTGEKCKVIFGEEIYKSVFGNYYKVEEIG
;
A
#
# COMPACT_ATOMS: atom_id res chain seq x y z
N MET A 1 10.93 -29.02 3.04
CA MET A 1 10.28 -29.86 4.06
C MET A 1 10.84 -29.45 5.41
N VAL A 2 10.09 -28.66 6.18
CA VAL A 2 10.47 -28.34 7.57
C VAL A 2 9.72 -29.34 8.45
N THR A 3 10.45 -30.10 9.26
CA THR A 3 9.90 -31.21 10.06
C THR A 3 9.10 -30.72 11.27
N LYS A 4 8.09 -31.52 11.63
CA LYS A 4 7.01 -31.28 12.61
C LYS A 4 7.49 -30.85 14.02
N ASP A 5 8.72 -31.20 14.41
CA ASP A 5 9.20 -31.03 15.79
C ASP A 5 9.76 -29.63 16.12
N LYS A 6 9.95 -28.74 15.15
CA LYS A 6 10.44 -27.36 15.40
C LYS A 6 9.35 -26.27 15.45
N MET A 7 8.07 -26.64 15.34
CA MET A 7 6.93 -25.69 15.43
C MET A 7 6.08 -25.86 16.70
N LEU A 8 6.54 -26.66 17.66
CA LEU A 8 5.89 -26.91 18.94
C LEU A 8 6.21 -25.81 19.96
N ASN A 9 5.48 -24.70 19.88
CA ASN A 9 5.07 -23.82 21.00
C ASN A 9 4.33 -22.57 20.46
N LEU A 10 3.15 -22.78 19.89
CA LEU A 10 2.19 -21.71 19.56
C LEU A 10 1.00 -21.73 20.54
N SER A 11 1.26 -22.06 21.81
CA SER A 11 0.30 -21.84 22.89
C SER A 11 0.43 -20.40 23.36
N ALA A 12 -0.65 -19.62 23.20
CA ALA A 12 -0.93 -18.34 23.84
C ALA A 12 0.19 -17.28 23.75
N GLU A 13 0.02 -16.28 22.88
CA GLU A 13 0.35 -14.84 23.12
C GLU A 13 0.75 -14.05 21.87
N LYS A 14 1.14 -14.63 20.73
CA LYS A 14 1.76 -13.82 19.65
C LYS A 14 1.31 -14.20 18.24
N ASP A 15 1.02 -13.17 17.43
CA ASP A 15 0.51 -13.22 16.04
C ASP A 15 1.47 -13.89 15.02
N TYR A 16 2.59 -14.47 15.48
CA TYR A 16 3.74 -14.88 14.68
C TYR A 16 4.52 -16.02 15.35
N ALA A 17 5.34 -16.75 14.58
CA ALA A 17 6.30 -17.71 15.12
C ALA A 17 7.20 -16.98 16.14
N THR A 18 7.39 -17.53 17.34
CA THR A 18 8.08 -16.81 18.44
C THR A 18 9.13 -17.60 19.19
N ASP A 19 9.46 -18.81 18.74
CA ASP A 19 10.48 -19.63 19.40
C ASP A 19 11.59 -20.07 18.44
N THR A 20 12.24 -19.07 17.84
CA THR A 20 13.59 -19.26 17.32
C THR A 20 14.47 -18.16 17.87
N ASN A 21 15.60 -18.52 18.51
CA ASN A 21 16.73 -17.62 18.78
C ASN A 21 17.37 -17.05 17.49
N ASP A 22 16.69 -17.24 16.36
CA ASP A 22 17.07 -16.87 15.01
C ASP A 22 15.97 -15.98 14.44
N THR A 23 16.23 -14.68 14.46
CA THR A 23 15.37 -13.62 13.94
C THR A 23 15.10 -13.75 12.44
N GLU A 24 16.00 -14.37 11.68
CA GLU A 24 15.89 -14.47 10.21
C GLU A 24 14.88 -15.56 9.81
N LEU A 25 14.93 -16.72 10.46
CA LEU A 25 13.94 -17.79 10.29
C LEU A 25 12.53 -17.34 10.70
N LEU A 26 12.44 -16.51 11.73
CA LEU A 26 11.19 -15.94 12.22
C LEU A 26 10.59 -14.96 11.22
N GLU A 27 11.40 -14.07 10.64
CA GLU A 27 11.00 -13.17 9.56
C GLU A 27 10.53 -13.95 8.32
N GLU A 28 11.22 -15.04 7.94
CA GLU A 28 10.83 -15.88 6.80
C GLU A 28 9.49 -16.59 7.03
N ALA A 29 9.30 -17.18 8.21
CA ALA A 29 8.05 -17.87 8.57
C ALA A 29 6.86 -16.90 8.57
N ASN A 30 7.04 -15.71 9.13
CA ASN A 30 6.01 -14.67 9.17
C ASN A 30 5.69 -14.13 7.77
N GLY A 31 6.71 -14.00 6.91
CA GLY A 31 6.53 -13.65 5.50
C GLY A 31 5.70 -14.69 4.74
N LYS A 32 5.96 -15.99 4.95
CA LYS A 32 5.18 -17.08 4.36
C LYS A 32 3.72 -17.05 4.82
N LEU A 33 3.48 -16.90 6.12
CA LEU A 33 2.13 -16.84 6.68
C LEU A 33 1.35 -15.63 6.14
N TYR A 34 1.99 -14.45 6.08
CA TYR A 34 1.41 -13.26 5.48
C TYR A 34 0.99 -13.49 4.02
N ASN A 35 1.85 -14.13 3.22
CA ASN A 35 1.53 -14.44 1.83
C ASN A 35 0.35 -15.40 1.70
N ILE A 36 0.27 -16.43 2.54
CA ILE A 36 -0.85 -17.37 2.58
C ILE A 36 -2.15 -16.61 2.91
N LYS A 37 -2.17 -15.83 4.00
CA LYS A 37 -3.34 -15.02 4.37
C LYS A 37 -3.76 -14.07 3.25
N LYS A 38 -2.80 -13.40 2.60
CA LYS A 38 -3.10 -12.46 1.52
C LYS A 38 -3.72 -13.17 0.31
N GLN A 39 -3.29 -14.39 0.00
CA GLN A 39 -3.93 -15.21 -1.03
C GLN A 39 -5.38 -15.54 -0.65
N TYR A 40 -5.64 -15.96 0.59
CA TYR A 40 -7.00 -16.19 1.07
C TYR A 40 -7.88 -14.94 0.98
N ILE A 41 -7.40 -13.78 1.41
CA ILE A 41 -8.12 -12.50 1.34
C ILE A 41 -8.45 -12.14 -0.11
N ASN A 42 -7.44 -12.15 -0.99
CA ASN A 42 -7.63 -11.83 -2.41
C ASN A 42 -8.63 -12.78 -3.06
N ARG A 43 -8.54 -14.07 -2.74
CA ARG A 43 -9.46 -15.09 -3.22
C ARG A 43 -10.88 -14.83 -2.74
N ALA A 44 -11.07 -14.62 -1.44
CA ALA A 44 -12.38 -14.31 -0.84
C ALA A 44 -13.03 -13.09 -1.51
N LYS A 45 -12.26 -12.03 -1.78
CA LYS A 45 -12.76 -10.83 -2.50
C LYS A 45 -13.30 -11.12 -3.91
N THR A 46 -12.81 -12.15 -4.60
CA THR A 46 -13.35 -12.55 -5.92
C THR A 46 -14.62 -13.37 -5.81
N ILE A 47 -14.85 -14.02 -4.66
CA ILE A 47 -15.99 -14.89 -4.41
C ILE A 47 -17.16 -14.08 -3.87
N VAL A 48 -16.90 -13.29 -2.84
CA VAL A 48 -17.90 -12.46 -2.14
C VAL A 48 -18.56 -11.49 -3.12
N THR A 49 -19.88 -11.39 -3.08
CA THR A 49 -20.69 -10.48 -3.88
C THR A 49 -20.58 -9.04 -3.36
N ASP A 50 -20.91 -8.06 -4.20
CA ASP A 50 -20.93 -6.65 -3.76
C ASP A 50 -22.05 -6.38 -2.73
N GLN A 51 -23.04 -7.27 -2.71
CA GLN A 51 -24.18 -7.42 -1.80
C GLN A 51 -23.95 -8.65 -0.91
N ASN A 52 -23.02 -8.56 0.03
CA ASN A 52 -22.81 -9.61 1.02
C ASN A 52 -23.43 -9.22 2.36
N PRO A 53 -23.93 -10.18 3.16
CA PRO A 53 -24.72 -9.88 4.36
C PRO A 53 -23.99 -8.98 5.37
N TYR A 54 -22.69 -9.17 5.55
CA TYR A 54 -21.90 -8.35 6.49
C TYR A 54 -21.79 -6.90 6.05
N LYS A 55 -21.63 -6.64 4.74
CA LYS A 55 -21.62 -5.29 4.19
C LYS A 55 -23.00 -4.64 4.20
N GLU A 56 -24.04 -5.40 3.90
CA GLU A 56 -25.43 -4.92 3.96
C GLU A 56 -25.79 -4.51 5.39
N TYR A 57 -25.52 -5.39 6.36
CA TYR A 57 -25.70 -5.09 7.78
C TYR A 57 -24.96 -3.81 8.19
N LEU A 58 -23.69 -3.66 7.79
CA LEU A 58 -22.88 -2.47 8.10
C LEU A 58 -23.53 -1.18 7.57
N ILE A 59 -24.06 -1.20 6.34
CA ILE A 59 -24.70 -0.04 5.71
C ILE A 59 -26.02 0.28 6.40
N GLU A 60 -26.86 -0.72 6.65
CA GLU A 60 -28.18 -0.57 7.25
C GLU A 60 -28.11 -0.11 8.72
N ASN A 61 -27.06 -0.51 9.44
CA ASN A 61 -26.90 -0.27 10.87
C ASN A 61 -25.79 0.74 11.21
N LEU A 62 -25.37 1.56 10.23
CA LEU A 62 -24.23 2.46 10.38
C LEU A 62 -24.29 3.34 11.63
N GLU A 63 -25.42 3.99 11.87
CA GLU A 63 -25.60 4.89 13.02
C GLU A 63 -25.67 4.12 14.34
N TYR A 64 -26.26 2.93 14.35
CA TYR A 64 -26.23 2.04 15.51
C TYR A 64 -24.80 1.62 15.85
N ILE A 65 -24.03 1.15 14.85
CA ILE A 65 -22.63 0.76 14.99
C ILE A 65 -21.81 1.93 15.55
N LYS A 66 -21.95 3.13 15.00
CA LYS A 66 -21.29 4.33 15.53
C LYS A 66 -21.68 4.59 16.99
N SER A 67 -22.95 4.48 17.35
CA SER A 67 -23.40 4.72 18.72
C SER A 67 -22.82 3.72 19.74
N GLN A 68 -22.61 2.47 19.33
CA GLN A 68 -22.12 1.40 20.21
C GLN A 68 -20.59 1.31 20.25
N LEU A 69 -19.92 1.62 19.13
CA LEU A 69 -18.51 1.34 18.93
C LEU A 69 -17.64 2.58 18.72
N ALA A 70 -18.19 3.80 18.66
CA ALA A 70 -17.37 4.98 18.47
C ALA A 70 -16.29 5.07 19.56
N VAL A 71 -15.04 4.94 19.13
CA VAL A 71 -13.89 4.94 20.04
C VAL A 71 -13.52 6.37 20.41
N ASN A 72 -13.66 7.31 19.46
CA ASN A 72 -13.42 8.75 19.65
C ASN A 72 -12.03 9.05 20.23
N VAL A 73 -10.98 8.55 19.58
CA VAL A 73 -9.59 8.71 20.05
C VAL A 73 -8.70 9.32 18.99
N ILE A 74 -7.69 10.07 19.45
CA ILE A 74 -6.58 10.54 18.63
C ILE A 74 -5.37 9.65 18.96
N VAL A 75 -4.84 8.99 17.94
CA VAL A 75 -3.63 8.17 18.03
C VAL A 75 -2.50 8.82 17.23
N ARG A 76 -1.26 8.49 17.54
CA ARG A 76 -0.10 9.12 16.88
C ARG A 76 0.11 8.57 15.48
N THR A 77 -0.09 7.26 15.29
CA THR A 77 0.30 6.55 14.07
C THR A 77 -0.77 5.56 13.61
N THR A 78 -0.71 5.18 12.33
CA THR A 78 -1.55 4.12 11.76
C THR A 78 -1.35 2.79 12.49
N GLU A 79 -0.14 2.49 12.96
CA GLU A 79 0.15 1.29 13.75
C GLU A 79 -0.59 1.28 15.10
N GLU A 80 -0.67 2.44 15.77
CA GLU A 80 -1.47 2.59 16.99
C GLU A 80 -2.97 2.46 16.69
N ALA A 81 -3.45 3.00 15.57
CA ALA A 81 -4.84 2.81 15.13
C ALA A 81 -5.15 1.33 14.89
N VAL A 82 -4.27 0.59 14.20
CA VAL A 82 -4.42 -0.86 13.99
C VAL A 82 -4.53 -1.60 15.32
N LYS A 83 -3.72 -1.23 16.31
CA LYS A 83 -3.79 -1.81 17.65
C LYS A 83 -5.16 -1.55 18.30
N VAL A 84 -5.63 -0.30 18.26
CA VAL A 84 -6.96 0.08 18.77
C VAL A 84 -8.08 -0.71 18.09
N LEU A 85 -8.06 -0.80 16.75
CA LEU A 85 -9.04 -1.56 15.97
C LEU A 85 -9.08 -3.02 16.41
N LYS A 86 -7.92 -3.67 16.56
CA LYS A 86 -7.84 -5.09 16.90
C LYS A 86 -8.22 -5.41 18.36
N GLU A 87 -7.90 -4.51 19.29
CA GLU A 87 -8.01 -4.79 20.74
C GLU A 87 -9.29 -4.25 21.36
N LYS A 88 -9.85 -3.16 20.83
CA LYS A 88 -11.00 -2.46 21.45
C LYS A 88 -12.32 -2.63 20.70
N VAL A 89 -12.29 -3.00 19.44
CA VAL A 89 -13.49 -3.05 18.59
C VAL A 89 -14.06 -4.46 18.57
N ASP A 90 -15.35 -4.59 18.88
CA ASP A 90 -16.07 -5.85 18.69
C ASP A 90 -16.47 -6.03 17.23
N MET A 91 -15.75 -6.93 16.53
CA MET A 91 -16.01 -7.22 15.13
C MET A 91 -17.42 -7.79 14.92
N ARG A 92 -18.00 -8.45 15.93
CA ARG A 92 -19.35 -9.01 15.84
C ARG A 92 -20.40 -7.93 15.66
N LEU A 93 -20.21 -6.79 16.36
CA LEU A 93 -21.10 -5.64 16.24
C LEU A 93 -20.96 -4.93 14.89
N ILE A 94 -19.77 -4.92 14.27
CA ILE A 94 -19.58 -4.35 12.93
C ILE A 94 -20.26 -5.21 11.86
N PHE A 95 -20.18 -6.53 11.98
CA PHE A 95 -20.62 -7.47 10.93
C PHE A 95 -21.97 -8.13 11.22
N GLY A 96 -22.66 -7.78 12.32
CA GLY A 96 -23.97 -8.32 12.66
C GLY A 96 -23.95 -9.80 13.02
N ILE A 97 -22.86 -10.25 13.65
CA ILE A 97 -22.71 -11.66 14.06
C ILE A 97 -23.23 -11.80 15.49
N ASP A 98 -24.43 -12.37 15.65
CA ASP A 98 -25.10 -12.51 16.96
C ASP A 98 -24.64 -13.73 17.77
N ASN A 99 -23.60 -14.42 17.30
CA ASN A 99 -23.04 -15.58 17.99
C ASN A 99 -22.17 -15.19 19.19
N GLN A 100 -22.21 -16.00 20.23
CA GLN A 100 -21.28 -15.89 21.35
C GLN A 100 -19.86 -16.24 20.89
N TYR A 101 -18.86 -15.77 21.65
CA TYR A 101 -17.48 -16.19 21.38
C TYR A 101 -17.39 -17.73 21.44
N THR A 102 -16.59 -18.30 20.53
CA THR A 102 -16.39 -19.74 20.32
C THR A 102 -17.60 -20.52 19.80
N GLU A 103 -18.76 -19.88 19.66
CA GLU A 103 -19.92 -20.48 19.00
C GLU A 103 -19.68 -20.56 17.49
N VAL A 104 -20.03 -21.70 16.90
CA VAL A 104 -19.80 -22.00 15.49
C VAL A 104 -20.98 -21.51 14.66
N PHE A 105 -20.69 -20.83 13.56
CA PHE A 105 -21.66 -20.33 12.59
C PHE A 105 -21.23 -20.59 11.15
N GLU A 106 -22.16 -20.47 10.20
CA GLU A 106 -21.83 -20.53 8.78
C GLU A 106 -21.24 -19.21 8.29
N SER A 107 -20.08 -19.29 7.66
CA SER A 107 -19.35 -18.14 7.13
C SER A 107 -20.04 -17.58 5.89
N GLU A 108 -20.25 -16.27 5.87
CA GLU A 108 -20.75 -15.55 4.68
C GLU A 108 -19.64 -15.19 3.68
N LEU A 109 -18.37 -15.37 4.05
CA LEU A 109 -17.22 -14.93 3.25
C LEU A 109 -16.38 -16.05 2.67
N PHE A 110 -16.46 -17.23 3.28
CA PHE A 110 -15.55 -18.33 3.00
C PHE A 110 -16.33 -19.58 2.66
N PHE A 111 -15.93 -20.21 1.56
CA PHE A 111 -16.67 -21.31 0.93
C PHE A 111 -15.74 -22.48 0.67
N LYS A 112 -16.28 -23.70 0.79
CA LYS A 112 -15.60 -24.92 0.38
C LYS A 112 -15.43 -24.88 -1.14
N GLU A 113 -14.18 -25.02 -1.58
CA GLU A 113 -13.82 -24.98 -2.99
C GLU A 113 -13.35 -26.36 -3.46
N GLU A 114 -13.81 -26.73 -4.65
CA GLU A 114 -13.23 -27.78 -5.47
C GLU A 114 -12.51 -27.12 -6.66
N TYR A 115 -11.19 -27.29 -6.71
CA TYR A 115 -10.33 -26.71 -7.74
C TYR A 115 -9.96 -27.76 -8.78
N TYR A 116 -10.06 -27.38 -10.05
CA TYR A 116 -9.67 -28.17 -11.21
C TYR A 116 -8.76 -27.34 -12.11
N GLU A 117 -7.69 -27.94 -12.58
CA GLU A 117 -6.80 -27.36 -13.59
C GLU A 117 -6.48 -28.43 -14.63
N GLY A 118 -6.40 -28.01 -15.88
CA GLY A 118 -6.02 -28.88 -16.99
C GLY A 118 -5.51 -28.09 -18.19
N ILE A 119 -4.95 -28.81 -19.15
CA ILE A 119 -4.39 -28.26 -20.38
C ILE A 119 -4.90 -29.09 -21.55
N GLU A 120 -5.39 -28.41 -22.59
CA GLU A 120 -5.95 -29.00 -23.81
C GLU A 120 -5.24 -28.44 -25.06
N ALA A 121 -5.32 -29.13 -26.19
CA ALA A 121 -4.64 -28.69 -27.40
C ALA A 121 -5.31 -27.45 -28.01
N THR A 122 -6.63 -27.31 -27.83
CA THR A 122 -7.42 -26.19 -28.37
C THR A 122 -8.27 -25.50 -27.30
N GLN A 123 -8.68 -24.26 -27.57
CA GLN A 123 -9.60 -23.53 -26.70
C GLN A 123 -10.95 -24.24 -26.56
N GLU A 124 -11.46 -24.81 -27.66
CA GLU A 124 -12.75 -25.50 -27.71
C GLU A 124 -12.74 -26.76 -26.81
N GLU A 125 -11.66 -27.54 -26.85
CA GLU A 125 -11.49 -28.68 -25.95
C GLU A 125 -11.46 -28.25 -24.48
N ALA A 126 -10.78 -27.13 -24.15
CA ALA A 126 -10.77 -26.58 -22.80
C ALA A 126 -12.18 -26.14 -22.34
N GLU A 127 -12.97 -25.53 -23.22
CA GLU A 127 -14.36 -25.14 -22.93
C GLU A 127 -15.26 -26.36 -22.71
N ILE A 128 -15.09 -27.41 -23.51
CA ILE A 128 -15.80 -28.70 -23.34
C ILE A 128 -15.42 -29.34 -22.01
N SER A 129 -14.13 -29.39 -21.66
CA SER A 129 -13.64 -29.95 -20.40
C SER A 129 -14.23 -29.21 -19.20
N VAL A 130 -14.22 -27.87 -19.21
CA VAL A 130 -14.86 -27.06 -18.16
C VAL A 130 -16.36 -27.34 -18.08
N SER A 131 -17.07 -27.34 -19.21
CA SER A 131 -18.53 -27.59 -19.25
C SER A 131 -18.90 -28.97 -18.71
N ASN A 132 -18.10 -29.98 -19.04
CA ASN A 132 -18.28 -31.34 -18.54
C ASN A 132 -18.06 -31.45 -17.02
N LEU A 133 -17.10 -30.70 -16.48
CA LEU A 133 -16.86 -30.65 -15.04
C LEU A 133 -18.01 -29.95 -14.31
N ILE A 134 -18.52 -28.85 -14.86
CA ILE A 134 -19.68 -28.12 -14.31
C ILE A 134 -20.94 -29.00 -14.33
N ASN A 135 -21.24 -29.64 -15.47
CA ASN A 135 -22.44 -30.46 -15.64
C ASN A 135 -22.46 -31.71 -14.75
N LYS A 136 -21.31 -32.16 -14.24
CA LYS A 136 -21.21 -33.28 -13.28
C LYS A 136 -21.49 -32.86 -11.83
N LYS A 137 -21.70 -31.56 -11.57
CA LYS A 137 -21.84 -31.01 -10.23
C LYS A 137 -23.24 -30.45 -10.02
N ASP A 138 -23.98 -31.09 -9.14
CA ASP A 138 -25.24 -30.57 -8.63
C ASP A 138 -24.99 -29.73 -7.38
N GLY A 139 -25.72 -28.61 -7.25
CA GLY A 139 -25.67 -27.74 -6.08
C GLY A 139 -24.33 -27.02 -5.90
N PHE A 140 -24.20 -25.85 -6.50
CA PHE A 140 -23.07 -24.94 -6.27
C PHE A 140 -23.56 -23.54 -5.93
N ILE A 141 -22.80 -22.85 -5.08
CA ILE A 141 -23.04 -21.45 -4.71
C ILE A 141 -22.48 -20.53 -5.79
N LYS A 142 -21.28 -20.84 -6.28
CA LYS A 142 -20.59 -20.02 -7.29
C LYS A 142 -19.63 -20.88 -8.11
N ILE A 143 -19.43 -20.49 -9.36
CA ILE A 143 -18.40 -21.05 -10.24
C ILE A 143 -17.58 -19.90 -10.80
N ASN A 144 -16.25 -20.04 -10.76
CA ASN A 144 -15.31 -19.17 -11.45
C ASN A 144 -14.44 -20.02 -12.35
N TYR A 145 -14.20 -19.60 -13.59
CA TYR A 145 -13.23 -20.26 -14.45
C TYR A 145 -12.48 -19.27 -15.34
N SER A 146 -11.30 -19.68 -15.79
CA SER A 146 -10.50 -18.97 -16.78
C SER A 146 -9.92 -19.97 -17.77
N ILE A 147 -9.90 -19.60 -19.05
CA ILE A 147 -9.26 -20.35 -20.12
C ILE A 147 -8.26 -19.42 -20.79
N GLU A 148 -6.98 -19.79 -20.79
CA GLU A 148 -5.90 -18.96 -21.31
C GLU A 148 -4.89 -19.77 -22.12
N GLU A 149 -4.36 -19.18 -23.19
CA GLU A 149 -3.30 -19.80 -23.99
C GLU A 149 -1.97 -19.81 -23.21
N ASN A 150 -1.44 -21.00 -22.97
CA ASN A 150 -0.09 -21.18 -22.48
C ASN A 150 0.90 -21.15 -23.65
N LYS A 151 1.39 -19.94 -23.95
CA LYS A 151 2.33 -19.68 -25.05
C LYS A 151 3.63 -20.49 -25.00
N GLY A 152 4.04 -20.97 -23.83
CA GLY A 152 5.23 -21.80 -23.68
C GLY A 152 5.03 -23.24 -24.17
N LEU A 153 3.80 -23.72 -24.14
CA LEU A 153 3.43 -25.09 -24.53
C LEU A 153 2.64 -25.15 -25.85
N GLY A 154 2.14 -24.00 -26.36
CA GLY A 154 1.25 -23.97 -27.52
C GLY A 154 -0.09 -24.66 -27.26
N MET A 155 -0.55 -24.64 -26.00
CA MET A 155 -1.75 -25.32 -25.52
C MET A 155 -2.62 -24.38 -24.70
N TRP A 156 -3.87 -24.75 -24.45
CA TRP A 156 -4.85 -23.97 -23.72
C TRP A 156 -5.05 -24.53 -22.31
N MET A 157 -4.82 -23.69 -21.30
CA MET A 157 -4.97 -24.07 -19.91
C MET A 157 -6.31 -23.57 -19.39
N TYR A 158 -7.07 -24.45 -18.72
CA TYR A 158 -8.25 -24.07 -17.98
C TYR A 158 -8.03 -24.19 -16.47
N ARG A 159 -8.62 -23.27 -15.73
CA ARG A 159 -8.71 -23.32 -14.27
C ARG A 159 -10.16 -23.10 -13.88
N LEU A 160 -10.70 -23.98 -13.04
CA LEU A 160 -12.09 -24.00 -12.62
C LEU A 160 -12.17 -24.15 -11.10
N SER A 161 -12.87 -23.22 -10.46
CA SER A 161 -13.19 -23.24 -9.04
C SER A 161 -14.70 -23.39 -8.88
N ILE A 162 -15.14 -24.47 -8.23
CA ILE A 162 -16.55 -24.71 -7.89
C ILE A 162 -16.72 -24.58 -6.38
N TYR A 163 -17.57 -23.64 -5.94
CA TYR A 163 -17.85 -23.38 -4.53
C TYR A 163 -19.14 -24.08 -4.13
N THR A 164 -19.05 -25.08 -3.25
CA THR A 164 -20.15 -26.04 -3.00
C THR A 164 -20.89 -25.84 -1.68
N ALA A 165 -20.24 -25.25 -0.68
CA ALA A 165 -20.85 -25.00 0.63
C ALA A 165 -20.20 -23.80 1.34
N LYS A 166 -20.91 -23.17 2.28
CA LYS A 166 -20.31 -22.24 3.24
C LYS A 166 -19.40 -23.02 4.20
N LEU A 167 -18.27 -22.42 4.58
CA LEU A 167 -17.42 -22.98 5.63
C LEU A 167 -17.96 -22.60 7.01
N SER A 168 -17.71 -23.42 8.02
CA SER A 168 -18.00 -23.04 9.39
C SER A 168 -16.89 -22.14 9.94
N GLY A 169 -17.26 -21.14 10.73
CA GLY A 169 -16.34 -20.26 11.43
C GLY A 169 -16.74 -20.05 12.88
N TYR A 170 -15.85 -19.48 13.67
CA TYR A 170 -16.12 -19.00 15.02
C TYR A 170 -15.26 -17.78 15.32
N ILE A 171 -15.66 -16.95 16.28
CA ILE A 171 -14.86 -15.82 16.74
C ILE A 171 -14.35 -16.13 18.14
N ALA A 172 -13.06 -15.98 18.38
CA ALA A 172 -12.51 -16.04 19.73
C ALA A 172 -11.83 -14.72 20.10
N LYS A 173 -11.79 -14.46 21.41
CA LYS A 173 -11.15 -13.29 21.99
C LYS A 173 -9.99 -13.73 22.86
N ASP A 174 -8.83 -13.18 22.57
CA ASP A 174 -7.60 -13.37 23.33
C ASP A 174 -7.75 -12.72 24.72
N SER A 175 -7.53 -13.49 25.79
CA SER A 175 -7.78 -13.04 27.17
C SER A 175 -6.85 -11.90 27.59
N ASP A 176 -5.62 -11.90 27.07
CA ASP A 176 -4.55 -11.04 27.57
C ASP A 176 -4.53 -9.72 26.81
N THR A 177 -4.77 -9.80 25.50
CA THR A 177 -4.73 -8.63 24.60
C THR A 177 -6.11 -8.08 24.26
N GLY A 178 -7.18 -8.84 24.49
CA GLY A 178 -8.53 -8.51 24.05
C GLY A 178 -8.75 -8.66 22.53
N ARG A 179 -7.74 -9.13 21.79
CA ARG A 179 -7.80 -9.25 20.33
C ARG A 179 -8.83 -10.27 19.88
N GLN A 180 -9.62 -9.90 18.89
CA GLN A 180 -10.62 -10.77 18.31
C GLN A 180 -10.13 -11.36 16.99
N ARG A 181 -10.35 -12.66 16.83
CA ARG A 181 -9.92 -13.44 15.68
C ARG A 181 -11.11 -14.26 15.17
N TYR A 182 -11.37 -14.13 13.88
CA TYR A 182 -12.31 -14.96 13.12
C TYR A 182 -11.56 -16.20 12.63
N PHE A 183 -11.91 -17.37 13.12
CA PHE A 183 -11.30 -18.64 12.73
C PHE A 183 -12.17 -19.37 11.73
N LEU A 184 -11.54 -19.98 10.72
CA LEU A 184 -12.19 -20.96 9.86
C LEU A 184 -12.01 -22.35 10.45
N LYS A 185 -13.11 -23.06 10.66
CA LYS A 185 -13.06 -24.46 11.06
C LYS A 185 -12.78 -25.30 9.81
N SER A 186 -11.65 -26.00 9.81
CA SER A 186 -11.37 -27.02 8.81
C SER A 186 -12.45 -28.12 8.88
N ASN A 187 -13.09 -28.42 7.74
CA ASN A 187 -14.11 -29.47 7.65
C ASN A 187 -13.54 -30.91 7.65
N SER A 188 -12.30 -31.11 8.09
CA SER A 188 -11.69 -32.43 8.15
C SER A 188 -11.94 -33.11 9.50
N ASN A 189 -12.55 -34.30 9.47
CA ASN A 189 -12.43 -35.36 10.49
C ASN A 189 -10.98 -35.87 10.63
N LEU A 190 -9.99 -35.00 10.57
CA LEU A 190 -8.59 -35.34 10.68
C LEU A 190 -8.06 -34.69 11.94
N ASP A 191 -7.54 -35.54 12.83
CA ASP A 191 -6.59 -35.24 13.91
C ASP A 191 -5.28 -34.62 13.39
N ASP A 192 -5.35 -33.77 12.36
CA ASP A 192 -4.21 -33.06 11.82
C ASP A 192 -4.36 -31.61 12.23
N TYR A 193 -3.39 -31.15 13.02
CA TYR A 193 -3.19 -29.77 13.44
C TYR A 193 -2.83 -28.88 12.23
N SER A 194 -3.62 -28.92 11.15
CA SER A 194 -3.56 -27.99 10.04
C SER A 194 -4.08 -26.65 10.56
N TYR A 195 -3.14 -25.74 10.83
CA TYR A 195 -3.34 -24.42 11.41
C TYR A 195 -4.70 -23.79 11.07
N ASP A 196 -5.48 -23.41 12.09
CA ASP A 196 -6.66 -22.60 11.89
C ASP A 196 -6.23 -21.23 11.32
N VAL A 197 -6.44 -21.02 10.02
CA VAL A 197 -6.25 -19.70 9.41
C VAL A 197 -7.27 -18.77 10.04
N TYR A 198 -6.79 -17.73 10.71
CA TYR A 198 -7.62 -16.73 11.37
C TYR A 198 -7.54 -15.38 10.68
N PHE A 199 -8.58 -14.58 10.80
CA PHE A 199 -8.66 -13.23 10.25
C PHE A 199 -9.01 -12.23 11.35
N ASP A 200 -8.39 -11.06 11.32
CA ASP A 200 -8.76 -9.95 12.21
C ASP A 200 -9.84 -9.06 11.58
N ILE A 201 -10.31 -8.07 12.34
CA ILE A 201 -11.39 -7.17 11.93
C ILE A 201 -11.06 -6.40 10.64
N ILE A 202 -9.78 -6.05 10.44
CA ILE A 202 -9.32 -5.29 9.27
C ILE A 202 -9.35 -6.21 8.05
N GLU A 203 -8.87 -7.44 8.19
CA GLU A 203 -8.85 -8.44 7.12
C GLU A 203 -10.28 -8.82 6.69
N ILE A 204 -11.19 -9.04 7.65
CA ILE A 204 -12.62 -9.28 7.36
C ILE A 204 -13.24 -8.07 6.66
N TYR A 205 -12.98 -6.85 7.15
CA TYR A 205 -13.49 -5.62 6.53
C TYR A 205 -12.95 -5.43 5.10
N GLU A 206 -11.66 -5.72 4.86
CA GLU A 206 -11.05 -5.68 3.52
C GLU A 206 -11.76 -6.61 2.55
N ILE A 207 -12.14 -7.81 2.99
CA ILE A 207 -12.88 -8.79 2.19
C ILE A 207 -14.30 -8.28 1.92
N CYS A 208 -15.07 -7.95 2.95
CA CYS A 208 -16.48 -7.56 2.84
C CYS A 208 -16.68 -6.34 1.95
N ASN A 209 -15.81 -5.33 2.09
CA ASN A 209 -15.89 -4.07 1.35
C ASN A 209 -15.05 -4.08 0.06
N LYS A 210 -14.37 -5.18 -0.24
CA LYS A 210 -13.45 -5.33 -1.38
C LYS A 210 -12.43 -4.20 -1.48
N CYS A 211 -11.95 -3.68 -0.35
CA CYS A 211 -10.99 -2.59 -0.33
C CYS A 211 -9.75 -2.95 -1.14
N GLU A 212 -9.22 -2.03 -1.96
CA GLU A 212 -8.06 -2.28 -2.83
C GLU A 212 -6.87 -2.90 -2.07
N ASN A 213 -6.65 -2.41 -0.85
CA ASN A 213 -5.61 -2.88 0.04
C ASN A 213 -6.02 -2.70 1.52
N GLN A 214 -5.22 -3.28 2.42
CA GLN A 214 -5.47 -3.26 3.85
C GLN A 214 -5.44 -1.85 4.46
N TYR A 215 -4.62 -0.94 3.92
CA TYR A 215 -4.56 0.44 4.41
C TYR A 215 -5.87 1.19 4.17
N LEU A 216 -6.50 0.98 3.01
CA LEU A 216 -7.83 1.54 2.74
C LEU A 216 -8.89 0.99 3.70
N ALA A 217 -8.83 -0.30 4.05
CA ALA A 217 -9.71 -0.90 5.06
C ALA A 217 -9.50 -0.26 6.45
N ILE A 218 -8.24 -0.03 6.86
CA ILE A 218 -7.92 0.68 8.11
C ILE A 218 -8.49 2.09 8.09
N LYS A 219 -8.27 2.85 7.01
CA LYS A 219 -8.76 4.23 6.91
C LYS A 219 -10.28 4.30 7.05
N GLN A 220 -11.01 3.44 6.33
CA GLN A 220 -12.48 3.41 6.39
C GLN A 220 -12.99 2.98 7.78
N LEU A 221 -12.34 2.00 8.43
CA LEU A 221 -12.65 1.63 9.81
C LEU A 221 -12.38 2.76 10.81
N CYS A 222 -11.26 3.47 10.65
CA CYS A 222 -10.93 4.63 11.49
C CYS A 222 -11.96 5.76 11.33
N GLU A 223 -12.36 6.05 10.10
CA GLU A 223 -13.43 7.03 9.80
C GLU A 223 -14.76 6.60 10.44
N LEU A 224 -15.14 5.33 10.30
CA LEU A 224 -16.35 4.77 10.90
C LEU A 224 -16.37 4.93 12.43
N LEU A 225 -15.23 4.71 13.08
CA LEU A 225 -15.11 4.66 14.54
C LEU A 225 -14.57 5.95 15.17
N ASN A 226 -14.43 7.00 14.36
CA ASN A 226 -13.85 8.29 14.74
C ASN A 226 -12.48 8.17 15.43
N ILE A 227 -11.58 7.40 14.82
CA ILE A 227 -10.18 7.27 15.22
C ILE A 227 -9.36 8.21 14.33
N GLN A 228 -8.77 9.25 14.92
CA GLN A 228 -7.94 10.22 14.19
C GLN A 228 -6.47 9.84 14.30
N ILE A 229 -5.76 9.86 13.17
CA ILE A 229 -4.34 9.50 13.11
C ILE A 229 -3.52 10.78 12.90
N GLN A 230 -2.82 11.23 13.94
CA GLN A 230 -2.11 12.51 13.94
C GLN A 230 -1.07 12.60 12.82
N TYR A 231 -0.28 11.53 12.61
CA TYR A 231 0.68 11.47 11.51
C TYR A 231 0.05 11.75 10.14
N GLU A 232 -1.10 11.14 9.84
CA GLU A 232 -1.79 11.33 8.56
C GLU A 232 -2.32 12.76 8.43
N ILE A 233 -2.90 13.31 9.50
CA ILE A 233 -3.38 14.69 9.56
C ILE A 233 -2.24 15.69 9.28
N ASP A 234 -1.08 15.50 9.93
CA ASP A 234 0.08 16.38 9.77
C ASP A 234 0.60 16.34 8.32
N GLN A 235 0.70 15.14 7.74
CA GLN A 235 1.14 14.95 6.36
C GLN A 235 0.12 15.52 5.36
N GLU A 236 -1.19 15.33 5.58
CA GLU A 236 -2.23 15.92 4.72
C GLU A 236 -2.21 17.46 4.75
N ASN A 237 -2.06 18.04 5.95
CA ASN A 237 -1.95 19.48 6.13
C ASN A 237 -0.70 20.06 5.46
N LYS A 238 0.44 19.37 5.57
CA LYS A 238 1.69 19.73 4.85
C LYS A 238 1.45 19.85 3.36
N TYR A 239 0.91 18.81 2.72
CA TYR A 239 0.68 18.83 1.27
C TYR A 239 -0.39 19.86 0.85
N LYS A 240 -1.45 20.03 1.66
CA LYS A 240 -2.48 21.04 1.41
C LYS A 240 -1.88 22.45 1.42
N ASN A 241 -1.06 22.77 2.42
CA ASN A 241 -0.38 24.05 2.54
C ASN A 241 0.60 24.28 1.38
N ASN A 242 1.41 23.26 1.04
CA ASN A 242 2.33 23.35 -0.09
C ASN A 242 1.61 23.63 -1.41
N LEU A 243 0.53 22.90 -1.70
CA LEU A 243 -0.28 23.10 -2.90
C LEU A 243 -0.90 24.49 -2.93
N GLN A 244 -1.42 24.97 -1.80
CA GLN A 244 -1.96 26.33 -1.70
C GLN A 244 -0.91 27.39 -2.06
N ILE A 245 0.31 27.26 -1.54
CA ILE A 245 1.43 28.18 -1.85
C ILE A 245 1.74 28.19 -3.35
N LEU A 246 1.76 27.02 -4.00
CA LEU A 246 2.07 26.89 -5.43
C LEU A 246 0.95 27.46 -6.30
N GLN A 247 -0.32 27.14 -5.99
CA GLN A 247 -1.49 27.48 -6.79
C GLN A 247 -1.89 28.95 -6.66
N GLU A 248 -1.97 29.48 -5.43
CA GLU A 248 -2.31 30.88 -5.22
C GLU A 248 -1.17 31.79 -5.68
N ASN A 249 0.08 31.33 -5.55
CA ASN A 249 1.31 32.00 -5.96
C ASN A 249 1.47 33.44 -5.39
N LYS A 250 0.62 33.87 -4.46
CA LYS A 250 0.64 35.22 -3.90
C LYS A 250 1.89 35.41 -3.03
N LEU A 251 2.13 34.46 -2.11
CA LEU A 251 3.30 34.47 -1.24
C LEU A 251 4.62 34.43 -2.05
N LEU A 252 4.68 33.55 -3.06
CA LEU A 252 5.84 33.43 -3.95
C LEU A 252 6.08 34.72 -4.74
N LYS A 253 5.04 35.33 -5.32
CA LYS A 253 5.18 36.61 -6.05
C LYS A 253 5.65 37.77 -5.17
N GLN A 254 5.13 37.88 -3.96
CA GLN A 254 5.36 39.03 -3.08
C GLN A 254 6.66 38.90 -2.28
N SER A 255 6.88 37.76 -1.63
CA SER A 255 7.99 37.55 -0.69
C SER A 255 9.19 36.84 -1.32
N TYR A 256 8.96 36.04 -2.37
CA TYR A 256 9.99 35.24 -3.02
C TYR A 256 10.07 35.45 -4.55
N PRO A 257 10.13 36.70 -5.04
CA PRO A 257 9.96 37.01 -6.47
C PRO A 257 11.00 36.36 -7.38
N ILE A 258 12.24 36.20 -6.91
CA ILE A 258 13.32 35.57 -7.69
C ILE A 258 13.05 34.07 -7.85
N LEU A 259 12.57 33.42 -6.77
CA LEU A 259 12.17 32.02 -6.80
C LEU A 259 10.95 31.83 -7.70
N ASN A 260 9.91 32.66 -7.54
CA ASN A 260 8.72 32.63 -8.39
C ASN A 260 9.07 32.76 -9.87
N GLU A 261 9.94 33.71 -10.24
CA GLU A 261 10.36 33.88 -11.64
C GLU A 261 11.04 32.62 -12.20
N CYS A 262 11.81 31.92 -11.36
CA CYS A 262 12.43 30.66 -11.74
C CYS A 262 11.37 29.56 -11.90
N LEU A 263 10.47 29.42 -10.92
CA LEU A 263 9.44 28.38 -10.86
C LEU A 263 8.33 28.51 -11.91
N LYS A 264 8.04 29.72 -12.42
CA LYS A 264 6.86 30.00 -13.27
C LYS A 264 6.68 29.09 -14.48
N HIS A 265 7.75 28.48 -14.99
CA HIS A 265 7.71 27.60 -16.16
C HIS A 265 7.67 26.10 -15.81
N HIS A 266 7.59 25.76 -14.53
CA HIS A 266 7.61 24.39 -14.05
C HIS A 266 6.91 24.18 -12.70
N SER A 267 6.16 25.16 -12.18
CA SER A 267 5.40 25.07 -10.93
C SER A 267 4.39 23.93 -10.97
N GLU A 268 3.74 23.73 -12.11
CA GLU A 268 2.79 22.64 -12.32
C GLU A 268 3.41 21.25 -12.10
N LEU A 269 4.64 21.02 -12.57
CA LEU A 269 5.32 19.76 -12.30
C LEU A 269 5.56 19.59 -10.78
N LEU A 270 5.87 20.67 -10.06
CA LEU A 270 6.03 20.63 -8.62
C LEU A 270 4.70 20.38 -7.89
N GLU A 271 3.59 20.92 -8.40
CA GLU A 271 2.25 20.62 -7.92
C GLU A 271 1.92 19.14 -8.09
N ILE A 272 2.19 18.57 -9.26
CA ILE A 272 1.98 17.14 -9.53
C ILE A 272 2.85 16.28 -8.62
N VAL A 273 4.09 16.68 -8.35
CA VAL A 273 4.95 15.98 -7.38
C VAL A 273 4.36 16.03 -5.96
N ASN A 274 3.78 17.16 -5.53
CA ASN A 274 3.09 17.26 -4.24
C ASN A 274 1.81 16.41 -4.21
N MET A 275 1.01 16.44 -5.27
CA MET A 275 -0.20 15.62 -5.38
C MET A 275 0.13 14.13 -5.36
N GLU A 276 1.19 13.73 -6.06
CA GLU A 276 1.65 12.35 -6.06
C GLU A 276 2.16 11.95 -4.67
N GLY A 277 3.00 12.78 -4.04
CA GLY A 277 3.46 12.57 -2.67
C GLY A 277 2.30 12.38 -1.69
N LYS A 278 1.24 13.19 -1.78
CA LYS A 278 0.04 13.07 -0.93
C LYS A 278 -0.62 11.69 -1.00
N LYS A 279 -0.59 11.01 -2.15
CA LYS A 279 -1.20 9.66 -2.29
C LYS A 279 -0.45 8.58 -1.51
N TYR A 280 0.80 8.81 -1.14
CA TYR A 280 1.64 7.87 -0.40
C TYR A 280 1.60 8.09 1.11
N ILE A 281 0.67 8.90 1.63
CA ILE A 281 0.42 8.96 3.07
C ILE A 281 -0.15 7.61 3.50
N ASN A 282 0.62 6.87 4.30
CA ASN A 282 0.28 5.56 4.81
C ASN A 282 0.87 5.34 6.21
N TYR A 283 1.30 4.12 6.52
CA TYR A 283 2.00 3.74 7.75
C TYR A 283 3.20 4.64 8.09
N SER A 284 3.26 5.08 9.35
CA SER A 284 4.39 5.87 9.86
C SER A 284 5.70 5.08 9.82
N SER A 285 5.66 3.73 9.93
CA SER A 285 6.83 2.86 9.80
C SER A 285 7.47 2.86 8.40
N ASN A 286 6.77 3.38 7.39
CA ASN A 286 7.28 3.56 6.03
C ASN A 286 7.85 4.96 5.80
N SER A 287 7.83 5.84 6.81
CA SER A 287 8.32 7.21 6.72
C SER A 287 9.83 7.30 6.87
N TYR A 288 10.40 8.41 6.40
CA TYR A 288 11.78 8.80 6.66
C TYR A 288 11.77 10.15 7.37
N LYS A 289 12.33 10.19 8.58
CA LYS A 289 12.32 11.39 9.45
C LYS A 289 10.91 11.98 9.68
N GLY A 290 9.90 11.11 9.78
CA GLY A 290 8.51 11.53 9.97
C GLY A 290 7.82 12.05 8.72
N GLU A 291 8.46 11.94 7.55
CA GLU A 291 7.88 12.34 6.26
C GLU A 291 7.55 11.10 5.42
N ASN A 292 6.40 11.13 4.76
CA ASN A 292 5.99 10.02 3.91
C ASN A 292 6.88 9.91 2.65
N ILE A 293 7.27 8.68 2.33
CA ILE A 293 8.15 8.38 1.20
C ILE A 293 7.31 8.02 -0.02
N PHE A 294 7.69 8.53 -1.19
CA PHE A 294 7.07 8.17 -2.46
C PHE A 294 8.12 7.98 -3.57
N THR A 295 7.72 7.31 -4.64
CA THR A 295 8.54 7.08 -5.83
C THR A 295 7.66 7.25 -7.07
N PHE A 296 8.28 7.61 -8.19
CA PHE A 296 7.62 7.62 -9.50
C PHE A 296 8.67 7.50 -10.61
N SER A 297 8.24 7.03 -11.77
CA SER A 297 9.07 7.12 -12.98
C SER A 297 8.97 8.51 -13.61
N ASN A 298 10.06 8.96 -14.25
CA ASN A 298 10.05 10.23 -14.98
C ASN A 298 9.03 10.25 -16.12
N GLU A 299 8.74 9.09 -16.70
CA GLU A 299 7.73 8.93 -17.75
C GLU A 299 6.32 9.09 -17.19
N PHE A 300 6.04 8.47 -16.04
CA PHE A 300 4.76 8.59 -15.36
C PHE A 300 4.45 10.05 -15.02
N ILE A 301 5.36 10.73 -14.29
CA ILE A 301 5.13 12.12 -13.86
C ILE A 301 5.07 13.07 -15.05
N GLY A 302 5.84 12.81 -16.11
CA GLY A 302 5.78 13.56 -17.35
C GLY A 302 4.44 13.40 -18.06
N SER A 303 3.90 12.18 -18.11
CA SER A 303 2.58 11.92 -18.71
C SER A 303 1.44 12.60 -17.95
N MET A 304 1.53 12.67 -16.61
CA MET A 304 0.55 13.38 -15.78
C MET A 304 0.55 14.88 -16.10
N ALA A 305 1.73 15.49 -16.23
CA ALA A 305 1.87 16.91 -16.58
C ALA A 305 1.35 17.27 -17.99
N VAL A 306 1.31 16.30 -18.90
CA VAL A 306 0.69 16.48 -20.23
C VAL A 306 -0.83 16.34 -20.16
N LYS A 307 -1.37 15.44 -19.33
CA LYS A 307 -2.82 15.20 -19.22
C LYS A 307 -3.58 16.37 -18.59
N GLU A 308 -2.97 17.05 -17.62
CA GLU A 308 -3.55 18.21 -16.95
C GLU A 308 -3.55 19.46 -17.87
N ASN A 309 -2.58 19.58 -18.79
CA ASN A 309 -2.52 20.64 -19.80
C ASN A 309 -3.28 20.28 -21.08
N LYS A 310 -4.62 20.33 -21.05
CA LYS A 310 -5.44 20.10 -22.26
C LYS A 310 -5.25 21.15 -23.36
N ASP A 311 -4.69 22.33 -23.05
CA ASP A 311 -4.68 23.48 -23.97
C ASP A 311 -3.29 23.97 -24.44
N ASP A 312 -2.16 23.47 -23.89
CA ASP A 312 -0.82 23.86 -24.33
C ASP A 312 -0.03 22.68 -24.90
N THR A 313 -0.31 22.37 -26.16
CA THR A 313 0.31 21.27 -26.96
C THR A 313 1.82 21.41 -27.18
N LYS A 314 2.48 22.44 -26.63
CA LYS A 314 3.90 22.75 -26.87
C LYS A 314 4.88 22.18 -25.84
N ILE A 315 4.43 21.67 -24.69
CA ILE A 315 5.33 21.14 -23.65
C ILE A 315 5.18 19.62 -23.54
N LYS A 316 5.93 18.88 -24.36
CA LYS A 316 6.14 17.44 -24.15
C LYS A 316 7.11 17.22 -22.98
N TYR A 317 6.59 16.78 -21.83
CA TYR A 317 7.41 16.32 -20.71
C TYR A 317 7.98 14.92 -20.99
N GLY A 318 9.05 14.84 -21.80
CA GLY A 318 9.84 13.62 -21.97
C GLY A 318 10.87 13.42 -20.84
N LYS A 319 11.48 12.23 -20.77
CA LYS A 319 12.53 11.90 -19.78
C LYS A 319 13.66 12.95 -19.73
N GLY A 320 14.01 13.52 -20.88
CA GLY A 320 15.05 14.56 -21.02
C GLY A 320 14.69 15.93 -20.45
N THR A 321 13.41 16.21 -20.18
CA THR A 321 12.95 17.51 -19.65
C THR A 321 12.45 17.44 -18.21
N VAL A 322 11.95 16.27 -17.76
CA VAL A 322 11.50 16.05 -16.37
C VAL A 322 12.68 16.00 -15.40
N ASN A 323 13.71 15.19 -15.69
CA ASN A 323 14.80 14.96 -14.74
C ASN A 323 15.57 16.26 -14.37
N PRO A 324 15.88 17.17 -15.33
CA PRO A 324 16.47 18.46 -14.98
C PRO A 324 15.59 19.30 -14.06
N LYS A 325 14.26 19.30 -14.24
CA LYS A 325 13.33 20.02 -13.38
C LYS A 325 13.28 19.44 -11.96
N LEU A 326 13.19 18.11 -11.83
CA LEU A 326 13.27 17.43 -10.53
C LEU A 326 14.61 17.72 -9.82
N THR A 327 15.71 17.75 -10.57
CA THR A 327 17.04 18.12 -10.06
C THR A 327 17.06 19.55 -9.54
N LEU A 328 16.38 20.49 -10.21
CA LEU A 328 16.24 21.87 -9.72
C LEU A 328 15.39 21.93 -8.44
N PHE A 329 14.31 21.16 -8.35
CA PHE A 329 13.53 21.06 -7.11
C PHE A 329 14.36 20.53 -5.94
N CYS A 330 15.21 19.53 -6.21
CA CYS A 330 16.17 19.02 -5.24
C CYS A 330 17.17 20.11 -4.82
N LEU A 331 17.73 20.83 -5.79
CA LEU A 331 18.63 21.94 -5.51
C LEU A 331 17.96 23.00 -4.64
N PHE A 332 16.71 23.37 -4.93
CA PHE A 332 15.99 24.37 -4.16
C PHE A 332 15.50 23.88 -2.80
N GLY A 333 15.64 22.58 -2.50
CA GLY A 333 15.11 21.99 -1.27
C GLY A 333 13.59 21.95 -1.23
N LEU A 334 12.93 21.96 -2.39
CA LEU A 334 11.47 21.80 -2.53
C LEU A 334 11.07 20.34 -2.75
N LEU A 335 12.05 19.47 -2.92
CA LEU A 335 11.98 18.03 -3.08
C LEU A 335 13.28 17.47 -2.51
N HIS A 336 13.27 16.32 -1.83
CA HIS A 336 14.50 15.66 -1.40
C HIS A 336 14.53 14.22 -1.89
N LYS A 337 15.70 13.78 -2.36
CA LYS A 337 15.96 12.37 -2.62
C LYS A 337 16.45 11.70 -1.33
N ILE A 338 16.00 10.48 -1.10
CA ILE A 338 16.41 9.69 0.06
C ILE A 338 17.51 8.71 -0.37
N PRO A 339 18.70 8.73 0.25
CA PRO A 339 19.74 7.72 0.03
C PRO A 339 19.22 6.31 0.29
N PHE A 340 19.70 5.33 -0.48
CA PHE A 340 19.20 3.95 -0.41
C PHE A 340 19.41 3.32 0.98
N GLU A 341 20.53 3.64 1.60
CA GLU A 341 21.01 3.18 2.89
C GLU A 341 20.12 3.71 4.02
N GLU A 342 19.50 4.87 3.80
CA GLU A 342 18.62 5.56 4.73
C GLU A 342 17.14 5.20 4.56
N LEU A 343 16.80 4.43 3.52
CA LEU A 343 15.43 3.96 3.32
C LEU A 343 15.01 2.97 4.43
N PRO A 344 13.77 3.05 4.91
CA PRO A 344 13.17 2.01 5.73
C PRO A 344 13.32 0.64 5.08
N LYS A 345 13.56 -0.42 5.88
CA LYS A 345 13.77 -1.80 5.41
C LYS A 345 12.77 -2.20 4.32
N LYS A 346 11.48 -1.95 4.53
CA LYS A 346 10.38 -2.27 3.59
C LYS A 346 10.56 -1.72 2.17
N HIS A 347 11.23 -0.57 2.00
CA HIS A 347 11.53 0.02 0.69
C HIS A 347 12.83 -0.50 0.06
N ARG A 348 13.67 -1.20 0.84
CA ARG A 348 14.95 -1.79 0.38
C ARG A 348 14.79 -3.18 -0.25
N HIS A 349 13.66 -3.86 -0.02
CA HIS A 349 13.49 -5.29 -0.34
C HIS A 349 13.04 -5.61 -1.79
N LYS A 350 13.01 -4.65 -2.72
CA LYS A 350 12.55 -4.90 -4.11
C LYS A 350 13.58 -4.62 -5.21
N THR A 351 14.82 -4.26 -4.87
CA THR A 351 15.90 -4.04 -5.84
C THR A 351 16.82 -5.24 -6.03
N PHE A 352 16.67 -6.32 -5.26
CA PHE A 352 17.40 -7.56 -5.50
C PHE A 352 16.78 -8.30 -6.69
N GLY A 353 17.44 -8.23 -7.85
CA GLY A 353 17.10 -9.01 -9.04
C GLY A 353 16.60 -8.22 -10.25
N TYR A 354 16.15 -6.98 -10.06
CA TYR A 354 15.81 -6.08 -11.17
C TYR A 354 16.50 -4.74 -10.96
N ASN A 355 17.33 -4.34 -11.93
CA ASN A 355 18.05 -3.05 -12.04
C ASN A 355 17.11 -1.82 -12.13
N ARG A 356 16.06 -1.74 -11.31
CA ARG A 356 15.19 -0.56 -11.23
C ARG A 356 15.88 0.50 -10.39
N LYS A 357 16.56 1.40 -11.10
CA LYS A 357 17.05 2.67 -10.57
C LYS A 357 15.86 3.62 -10.35
N GLU A 358 15.06 3.37 -9.31
CA GLU A 358 13.99 4.26 -8.86
C GLU A 358 14.47 5.15 -7.71
N ASN A 359 14.31 6.48 -7.86
CA ASN A 359 14.61 7.41 -6.77
C ASN A 359 13.41 7.47 -5.82
N TYR A 360 13.70 7.48 -4.53
CA TYR A 360 12.72 7.75 -3.48
C TYR A 360 12.80 9.20 -3.04
N TYR A 361 11.65 9.78 -2.77
CA TYR A 361 11.53 11.19 -2.45
C TYR A 361 10.71 11.45 -1.19
N ILE A 362 10.98 12.60 -0.56
CA ILE A 362 10.07 13.30 0.34
C ILE A 362 9.86 14.73 -0.18
N VAL A 363 8.70 15.30 0.11
CA VAL A 363 8.47 16.75 -0.06
C VAL A 363 8.45 17.37 1.33
N PRO A 364 9.34 18.35 1.62
CA PRO A 364 9.31 19.06 2.89
C PRO A 364 8.12 20.01 2.94
N GLN A 365 7.72 20.43 4.13
CA GLN A 365 6.81 21.57 4.27
C GLN A 365 7.47 22.85 3.74
N TYR A 366 6.76 23.61 2.91
CA TYR A 366 7.22 24.89 2.35
C TYR A 366 7.08 26.02 3.37
N THR A 367 7.84 25.92 4.46
CA THR A 367 7.97 26.96 5.46
C THR A 367 8.70 28.18 4.89
N GLU A 368 8.64 29.31 5.60
CA GLU A 368 9.38 30.51 5.22
C GLU A 368 10.89 30.26 5.10
N SER A 369 11.47 29.45 6.00
CA SER A 369 12.89 29.11 5.96
C SER A 369 13.26 28.30 4.71
N VAL A 370 12.43 27.33 4.32
CA VAL A 370 12.62 26.53 3.10
C VAL A 370 12.53 27.41 1.86
N LEU A 371 11.51 28.28 1.78
CA LEU A 371 11.31 29.18 0.64
C LEU A 371 12.40 30.26 0.53
N LEU A 372 12.87 30.79 1.66
CA LEU A 372 13.97 31.76 1.70
C LEU A 372 15.27 31.12 1.21
N GLU A 373 15.58 29.92 1.68
CA GLU A 373 16.77 29.18 1.26
C GLU A 373 16.69 28.82 -0.23
N ALA A 374 15.52 28.37 -0.72
CA ALA A 374 15.27 28.15 -2.14
C ALA A 374 15.56 29.42 -2.96
N GLN A 375 15.04 30.58 -2.54
CA GLN A 375 15.31 31.85 -3.21
C GLN A 375 16.80 32.23 -3.21
N ASN A 376 17.50 32.03 -2.08
CA ASN A 376 18.94 32.28 -1.99
C ASN A 376 19.74 31.39 -2.96
N ARG A 377 19.35 30.13 -3.12
CA ARG A 377 19.99 29.21 -4.07
C ARG A 377 19.73 29.62 -5.53
N VAL A 378 18.53 30.09 -5.85
CA VAL A 378 18.25 30.69 -7.18
C VAL A 378 19.12 31.92 -7.43
N ARG A 379 19.31 32.78 -6.42
CA ARG A 379 20.17 33.97 -6.54
C ARG A 379 21.62 33.58 -6.85
N LYS A 380 22.19 32.63 -6.12
CA LYS A 380 23.55 32.09 -6.38
C LYS A 380 23.69 31.52 -7.80
N LEU A 381 22.68 30.80 -8.31
CA LEU A 381 22.68 30.33 -9.71
C LEU A 381 22.73 31.48 -10.72
N LYS A 382 21.92 32.53 -10.48
CA LYS A 382 21.86 33.71 -11.35
C LYS A 382 23.20 34.46 -11.35
N GLU A 383 23.81 34.66 -10.18
CA GLU A 383 25.12 35.29 -10.02
C GLU A 383 26.23 34.51 -10.74
N ALA A 384 26.20 33.18 -10.66
CA ALA A 384 27.10 32.29 -11.39
C ALA A 384 26.77 32.17 -12.90
N LYS A 385 25.74 32.88 -13.39
CA LYS A 385 25.26 32.86 -14.79
C LYS A 385 24.97 31.45 -15.31
N VAL A 386 24.54 30.53 -14.43
CA VAL A 386 24.21 29.16 -14.80
C VAL A 386 22.75 29.07 -15.18
N LYS A 387 22.49 28.75 -16.46
CA LYS A 387 21.13 28.43 -16.91
C LYS A 387 20.65 27.12 -16.27
N PRO A 388 19.38 27.04 -15.81
CA PRO A 388 18.83 25.82 -15.22
C PRO A 388 18.94 24.57 -16.12
N THR A 389 18.82 24.74 -17.44
CA THR A 389 18.97 23.65 -18.43
C THR A 389 20.41 23.15 -18.60
N LYS A 390 21.41 23.88 -18.10
CA LYS A 390 22.83 23.52 -18.15
C LYS A 390 23.42 23.28 -16.76
N PHE A 391 22.57 23.02 -15.76
CA PHE A 391 22.99 22.72 -14.40
C PHE A 391 23.51 21.28 -14.32
N THR A 392 24.75 21.09 -13.85
CA THR A 392 25.42 19.79 -13.73
C THR A 392 25.91 19.56 -12.31
N GLY A 393 26.30 18.32 -12.00
CA GLY A 393 26.89 17.96 -10.70
C GLY A 393 28.15 18.78 -10.39
N GLU A 394 29.04 19.01 -11.36
CA GLU A 394 30.25 19.81 -11.11
C GLU A 394 29.90 21.25 -10.74
N LYS A 395 28.95 21.86 -11.46
CA LYS A 395 28.48 23.22 -11.14
C LYS A 395 27.81 23.28 -9.78
N CYS A 396 27.05 22.25 -9.42
CA CYS A 396 26.44 22.13 -8.10
C CYS A 396 27.52 22.16 -7.01
N LYS A 397 28.53 21.30 -7.13
CA LYS A 397 29.63 21.20 -6.18
C LYS A 397 30.43 22.50 -6.07
N VAL A 398 30.71 23.17 -7.19
CA VAL A 398 31.45 24.45 -7.20
C VAL A 398 30.65 25.59 -6.56
N ILE A 399 29.35 25.70 -6.83
CA ILE A 399 28.54 26.84 -6.38
C ILE A 399 28.00 26.64 -4.96
N PHE A 400 27.64 25.40 -4.61
CA PHE A 400 26.90 25.08 -3.38
C PHE A 400 27.66 24.16 -2.41
N GLY A 401 28.82 23.65 -2.82
CA GLY A 401 29.63 22.76 -2.00
C GLY A 401 29.19 21.28 -2.04
N GLU A 402 29.95 20.45 -1.34
CA GLU A 402 29.83 18.99 -1.36
C GLU A 402 28.51 18.49 -0.77
N GLU A 403 28.01 19.12 0.29
CA GLU A 403 26.79 18.69 0.98
C GLU A 403 25.56 18.81 0.07
N ILE A 404 25.37 19.97 -0.56
CA ILE A 404 24.28 20.17 -1.52
C ILE A 404 24.47 19.30 -2.75
N TYR A 405 25.70 19.16 -3.25
CA TYR A 405 25.99 18.22 -4.34
C TYR A 405 25.52 16.80 -4.02
N LYS A 406 25.87 16.25 -2.85
CA LYS A 406 25.43 14.92 -2.43
C LYS A 406 23.91 14.83 -2.35
N SER A 407 23.23 15.83 -1.77
CA SER A 407 21.75 15.87 -1.65
C SER A 407 20.98 15.95 -2.98
N VAL A 408 21.65 16.31 -4.09
CA VAL A 408 21.03 16.46 -5.41
C VAL A 408 21.47 15.35 -6.39
N PHE A 409 22.76 15.03 -6.38
CA PHE A 409 23.46 14.17 -7.35
C PHE A 409 24.17 12.95 -6.74
N GLY A 410 24.05 12.72 -5.43
CA GLY A 410 24.63 11.56 -4.75
C GLY A 410 24.15 10.20 -5.32
N ASN A 411 24.74 9.12 -4.82
CA ASN A 411 24.30 7.78 -5.16
C ASN A 411 23.05 7.43 -4.34
N TYR A 412 21.94 7.19 -5.03
CA TYR A 412 20.63 6.86 -4.44
C TYR A 412 20.23 5.40 -4.71
N TYR A 413 21.20 4.58 -5.11
CA TYR A 413 21.01 3.18 -5.48
C TYR A 413 22.12 2.35 -4.86
N LYS A 414 21.80 1.10 -4.52
CA LYS A 414 22.81 0.11 -4.16
C LYS A 414 23.77 -0.06 -5.34
N VAL A 415 25.04 0.26 -5.14
CA VAL A 415 26.11 -0.10 -6.05
C VAL A 415 26.53 -1.51 -5.68
N GLU A 416 26.24 -2.50 -6.53
CA GLU A 416 26.93 -3.78 -6.40
C GLU A 416 28.38 -3.54 -6.82
N GLU A 417 29.29 -3.60 -5.86
CA GLU A 417 30.71 -3.73 -6.18
C GLU A 417 30.87 -5.07 -6.91
N ILE A 418 31.20 -5.00 -8.20
CA ILE A 418 31.61 -6.18 -8.96
C ILE A 418 32.97 -6.57 -8.39
N GLY A 419 32.96 -7.55 -7.49
CA GLY A 419 34.15 -8.24 -6.98
C GLY A 419 34.54 -9.40 -7.87
#